data_AF-A0A5K0VEA5-F1
#
_entry.id   AF-A0A5K0VEA5-F1
#
_cell.length_a   1.000
_cell.length_b   1.000
_cell.length_c   1.000
_cell.angle_alpha   90.00
_cell.angle_beta   90.00
_cell.angle_gamma   90.00
#
_symmetry.space_group_name_H-M   'P 1'
#
loop_
_entity.id
_entity.type
_entity.pdbx_description
1 polymer ?
#
loop_
_entity_poly.entity_id
_entity_poly.type
_entity_poly.pdbx_seq_one_letter_code
_entity_poly.pdbx_strand_id
1 'polypeptide(L)' 'VDYRGYEVTVENFLRVLTGRHDSAVPRSKRLLSDEGSHILLYMTGHGGDQFLKFQDSEEIQSHDLADAIEQMREKR' A
#
# COMPACT_ATOMS: atom_id res chain seq x y z
N VAL A 1 3.41 7.94 13.88
CA VAL A 1 4.08 6.97 12.99
C VAL A 1 3.16 5.78 12.85
N ASP A 2 2.63 5.56 11.65
CA ASP A 2 1.56 4.56 11.44
C ASP A 2 2.10 3.14 11.23
N TYR A 3 3.22 2.99 10.51
CA TYR A 3 3.91 1.71 10.32
C TYR A 3 5.41 1.92 10.52
N ARG A 4 6.08 1.03 11.26
CA ARG A 4 7.52 1.08 11.52
C ARG A 4 8.13 -0.31 11.70
N GLY A 5 9.41 -0.45 11.39
CA GLY A 5 10.15 -1.72 11.56
C GLY A 5 9.44 -2.89 10.89
N TYR A 6 9.15 -3.94 11.65
CA TYR A 6 8.47 -5.16 11.19
C TYR A 6 7.04 -4.96 10.68
N GLU A 7 6.43 -3.78 10.90
CA GLU A 7 5.13 -3.48 10.33
C GLU A 7 5.21 -2.96 8.89
N VAL A 8 6.41 -2.62 8.40
CA VAL A 8 6.64 -2.13 7.03
C VAL A 8 6.79 -3.32 6.08
N THR A 9 5.66 -3.87 5.66
CA THR A 9 5.57 -5.01 4.73
C THR A 9 4.77 -4.64 3.49
N VAL A 10 4.98 -5.39 2.40
CA VAL A 10 4.22 -5.23 1.15
C VAL A 10 2.73 -5.47 1.41
N GLU A 11 2.39 -6.49 2.20
CA GLU A 11 1.00 -6.80 2.57
C GLU A 11 0.30 -5.62 3.25
N ASN A 12 0.94 -5.00 4.24
CA ASN A 12 0.35 -3.86 4.95
C ASN A 12 0.16 -2.67 4.01
N PHE A 13 1.13 -2.40 3.13
CA PHE A 13 1.03 -1.34 2.15
C PHE A 13 -0.15 -1.56 1.17
N LEU A 14 -0.30 -2.76 0.61
CA LEU A 14 -1.40 -3.09 -0.29
C LEU A 14 -2.77 -3.06 0.42
N ARG A 15 -2.83 -3.46 1.70
CA ARG A 15 -4.06 -3.33 2.51
C ARG A 15 -4.48 -1.89 2.70
N VAL A 16 -3.52 -0.99 2.94
CA VAL A 16 -3.78 0.46 3.04
C VAL A 16 -4.39 0.97 1.74
N LEU A 17 -3.79 0.65 0.58
CA LEU A 17 -4.31 1.08 -0.72
C LEU A 17 -5.72 0.52 -0.99
N THR A 18 -5.92 -0.77 -0.78
CA THR A 18 -7.19 -1.44 -1.11
C THR A 18 -8.28 -1.29 -0.04
N GLY A 19 -7.96 -0.67 1.10
CA GLY A 19 -8.87 -0.54 2.25
C GLY A 19 -9.26 -1.88 2.91
N ARG A 20 -8.53 -2.97 2.65
CA ARG A 20 -8.84 -4.32 3.16
C ARG A 20 -8.18 -4.55 4.52
N HIS A 21 -8.77 -3.97 5.57
CA HIS A 21 -8.27 -4.08 6.94
C HIS A 21 -9.19 -4.91 7.83
N ASP A 22 -8.60 -5.59 8.81
CA ASP A 22 -9.36 -6.14 9.93
C ASP A 22 -10.06 -5.01 10.71
N SER A 23 -11.25 -5.29 11.25
CA SER A 23 -12.02 -4.38 12.08
C SER A 23 -11.23 -3.75 13.24
N ALA A 24 -10.25 -4.48 13.80
CA ALA A 24 -9.40 -4.04 14.90
C ALA A 24 -8.28 -3.06 14.49
N VAL A 25 -7.96 -2.93 13.19
CA VAL A 25 -6.87 -2.04 12.74
C VAL A 25 -7.24 -0.58 13.03
N PRO A 26 -6.41 0.22 13.71
CA PRO A 26 -6.74 1.60 14.03
C PRO A 26 -7.03 2.46 12.79
N ARG A 27 -7.93 3.44 12.94
CA ARG A 27 -8.30 4.36 11.85
C ARG A 27 -7.11 5.14 11.27
N SER A 28 -6.10 5.44 12.08
CA SER A 28 -4.87 6.13 11.63
C SER A 28 -4.03 5.29 10.66
N LYS A 29 -4.21 3.96 10.65
CA LYS A 29 -3.50 3.02 9.78
C LYS A 29 -4.30 2.65 8.52
N ARG A 30 -5.27 3.46 8.10
CA ARG A 30 -6.15 3.19 6.95
C ARG A 30 -6.19 4.38 6.00
N LEU A 31 -6.27 4.12 4.69
CA LEU A 31 -6.57 5.15 3.71
C LEU A 31 -8.09 5.31 3.58
N LEU A 32 -8.62 6.44 4.04
CA LEU A 32 -10.05 6.74 4.00
C LEU A 32 -10.38 7.62 2.81
N SER A 33 -10.20 7.09 1.60
CA SER A 33 -10.48 7.77 0.34
C SER A 33 -11.85 7.41 -0.22
N ASP A 34 -12.43 8.34 -0.96
CA ASP A 34 -13.67 8.21 -1.71
C ASP A 34 -13.49 8.71 -3.16
N GLU A 35 -14.59 8.82 -3.91
CA GLU A 35 -14.60 9.27 -5.30
C GLU A 35 -14.13 10.71 -5.53
N GLY A 36 -14.17 11.56 -4.50
CA GLY A 36 -13.70 12.95 -4.54
C GLY A 36 -12.27 13.13 -4.05
N SER A 37 -11.63 12.06 -3.59
CA SER A 37 -10.29 12.11 -3.00
C SER A 37 -9.19 12.12 -4.04
N HIS A 38 -8.16 12.94 -3.82
CA HIS A 38 -6.91 12.91 -4.59
C HIS A 38 -5.81 12.25 -3.75
N ILE A 39 -5.18 11.22 -4.31
CA ILE A 39 -4.18 10.40 -3.60
C ILE A 39 -2.81 10.64 -4.23
N LEU A 40 -1.83 10.96 -3.40
CA LEU A 40 -0.42 11.01 -3.77
C LEU A 40 0.30 9.81 -3.16
N LEU A 41 0.85 8.95 -4.01
CA LEU A 41 1.73 7.87 -3.59
C LEU A 41 3.19 8.28 -3.81
N TYR A 42 3.96 8.35 -2.73
CA TYR A 42 5.39 8.63 -2.75
C TYR A 42 6.14 7.40 -2.21
N MET A 43 7.06 6.87 -3.01
CA MET A 43 7.86 5.70 -2.67
C MET A 43 9.34 6.01 -2.90
N THR A 44 10.17 5.71 -1.91
CA THR A 44 11.62 5.88 -1.97
C THR A 44 12.29 4.65 -1.40
N GLY A 45 13.27 4.12 -2.12
CA GLY A 45 13.95 2.86 -1.78
C GLY A 45 14.81 2.37 -2.94
N HIS A 46 15.44 1.22 -2.76
CA HIS A 46 16.16 0.55 -3.82
C HIS A 46 15.19 -0.22 -4.71
N GLY A 47 15.31 -0.06 -6.02
CA GLY A 47 14.51 -0.80 -7.00
C GLY A 47 15.37 -1.38 -8.12
N GLY A 48 14.75 -2.20 -8.95
CA GLY A 48 15.32 -2.74 -10.18
C GLY A 48 14.25 -2.80 -11.27
N ASP A 49 14.41 -3.71 -12.24
CA ASP A 49 13.40 -3.88 -13.27
C ASP A 49 12.09 -4.39 -12.66
N GLN A 50 11.04 -3.57 -12.71
CA GLN A 50 9.69 -3.91 -12.25
C GLN A 50 9.52 -4.20 -10.75
N PHE A 51 10.49 -3.85 -9.89
CA PHE A 51 10.32 -4.01 -8.44
C PHE A 51 10.90 -2.86 -7.61
N LEU A 52 10.36 -2.69 -6.39
CA LEU A 52 10.94 -1.87 -5.33
C LEU A 52 11.07 -2.69 -4.05
N LYS A 53 12.23 -2.61 -3.39
CA LYS A 53 12.49 -3.33 -2.13
C LYS A 53 11.72 -2.73 -0.96
N PHE A 54 11.20 -3.61 -0.12
CA PHE A 54 10.58 -3.33 1.17
C PHE A 54 11.44 -3.99 2.25
N GLN A 55 12.16 -3.17 3.03
CA GLN A 55 13.19 -3.65 3.97
C GLN A 55 14.19 -4.58 3.23
N ASP A 56 14.77 -5.54 3.94
CA ASP A 56 15.78 -6.48 3.40
C ASP A 56 15.19 -7.78 2.84
N SER A 57 13.89 -8.04 3.05
CA SER A 57 13.29 -9.37 2.84
C SER A 57 12.16 -9.42 1.81
N GLU A 58 11.54 -8.30 1.47
CA GLU A 58 10.38 -8.25 0.58
C GLU A 58 10.60 -7.29 -0.58
N GLU A 59 9.86 -7.52 -1.66
CA GLU A 59 9.85 -6.67 -2.85
C GLU A 59 8.41 -6.52 -3.31
N ILE A 60 7.99 -5.28 -3.59
CA ILE A 60 6.74 -5.03 -4.29
C ILE A 60 7.02 -5.02 -5.79
N GLN A 61 6.24 -5.77 -6.55
CA GLN A 61 6.35 -5.81 -8.00
C GLN A 61 5.42 -4.77 -8.63
N SER A 62 5.74 -4.36 -9.85
CA SER A 62 4.93 -3.40 -10.62
C SER A 62 3.51 -3.89 -10.85
N HIS A 63 3.31 -5.20 -11.01
CA HIS A 63 1.99 -5.81 -11.16
C HIS A 63 1.17 -5.76 -9.86
N ASP A 64 1.78 -6.02 -8.70
CA ASP A 64 1.09 -5.90 -7.40
C ASP A 64 0.51 -4.49 -7.20
N LEU A 65 1.31 -3.48 -7.57
CA LEU A 65 0.89 -2.09 -7.48
C LEU A 65 -0.21 -1.75 -8.49
N ALA A 66 -0.08 -2.23 -9.73
CA ALA A 66 -1.09 -2.02 -10.78
C ALA A 66 -2.44 -2.63 -10.36
N ASP A 67 -2.43 -3.87 -9.88
CA ASP A 67 -3.62 -4.58 -9.42
C ASP A 67 -4.27 -3.86 -8.22
N ALA A 68 -3.47 -3.33 -7.29
CA ALA A 68 -4.00 -2.57 -6.16
C ALA A 68 -4.67 -1.27 -6.61
N ILE A 69 -4.08 -0.55 -7.56
CA ILE A 69 -4.66 0.68 -8.14
C ILE A 69 -5.94 0.36 -8.92
N GLU A 70 -5.96 -0.74 -9.67
CA GLU A 70 -7.16 -1.20 -10.36
C GLU A 70 -8.28 -1.51 -9.37
N GLN A 71 -7.98 -2.25 -8.29
CA GLN A 71 -8.96 -2.52 -7.23
C GLN A 71 -9.46 -1.25 -6.54
N MET A 72 -8.62 -0.24 -6.35
CA MET A 72 -9.05 1.06 -5.81
C MET A 72 -10.04 1.76 -6.74
N ARG A 73 -9.85 1.61 -8.06
CA ARG A 73 -10.77 2.15 -9.07
C ARG A 73 -12.08 1.36 -9.15
N GLU A 74 -12.04 0.04 -9.04
CA GLU A 74 -13.21 -0.84 -9.12
C GLU A 74 -14.10 -0.78 -7.89
N LYS A 75 -13.53 -0.55 -6.69
CA LYS A 75 -14.27 -0.41 -5.42
C LYS A 75 -15.11 0.88 -5.32
N ARG A 76 -15.42 1.50 -6.45
CA ARG A 76 -16.44 2.55 -6.55
C ARG A 76 -17.83 1.93 -6.42
#